data_AF-A0A2V8IQM4-F1
#
_entry.id   AF-A0A2V8IQM4-F1
#
_cell.length_a   1.000
_cell.length_b   1.000
_cell.length_c   1.000
_cell.angle_alpha   90.00
_cell.angle_beta   90.00
_cell.angle_gamma   90.00
#
_symmetry.space_group_name_H-M   'P 1'
#
loop_
_entity.id
_entity.type
_entity.pdbx_description
1 polymer ?
#
loop_
_entity_poly.entity_id
_entity_poly.type
_entity_poly.pdbx_seq_one_letter_code
_entity_poly.pdbx_strand_id
1 'polypeptide(L)' 'VEVDGSRSFSGKYVLVQRLTPSGPTTVKHVVLGASSSATFTIRLPRHRARVRIVMPSSQAAPGYISGVSNVWKSS' A
#
# COMPACT_ATOMS: atom_id res chain seq x y z
N VAL A 1 5.72 9.74 -14.52
CA VAL A 1 4.39 9.22 -14.92
C VAL A 1 3.47 9.44 -13.75
N GLU A 2 2.50 10.33 -13.91
CA GLU A 2 1.43 10.56 -12.96
C GLU A 2 0.26 9.64 -13.35
N VAL A 3 -0.33 8.95 -12.37
CA VAL A 3 -1.40 7.98 -12.59
C VAL A 3 -2.59 8.45 -11.78
N ASP A 4 -3.62 8.93 -12.47
CA ASP A 4 -4.85 9.40 -11.86
C ASP A 4 -5.94 8.32 -11.89
N GLY A 5 -6.65 8.20 -10.77
CA GLY A 5 -7.86 7.38 -10.72
C GLY A 5 -9.04 8.09 -11.38
N SER A 6 -9.98 7.32 -11.94
CA SER A 6 -11.26 7.86 -12.44
C SER A 6 -12.19 8.41 -11.34
N ARG A 7 -11.80 8.26 -10.07
CA ARG A 7 -12.52 8.74 -8.88
C ARG A 7 -11.54 9.13 -7.78
N SER A 8 -12.02 9.94 -6.85
CA SER A 8 -11.27 10.25 -5.63
C SER A 8 -11.14 9.02 -4.72
N PHE A 9 -9.95 8.85 -4.14
CA PHE A 9 -9.67 7.92 -3.03
C PHE A 9 -9.47 8.65 -1.70
N SER A 10 -9.86 9.93 -1.60
CA SER A 10 -9.83 10.66 -0.34
C SER A 10 -10.61 9.93 0.75
N GLY A 11 -10.01 9.81 1.94
CA GLY A 11 -10.57 9.09 3.08
C GLY A 11 -10.56 7.56 2.96
N LYS A 12 -10.12 7.01 1.82
CA LYS A 12 -9.80 5.57 1.69
C LYS A 12 -8.43 5.30 2.28
N TYR A 13 -8.09 4.03 2.41
CA TYR A 13 -6.83 3.66 3.03
C TYR A 13 -6.07 2.56 2.28
N VAL A 14 -4.77 2.53 2.56
CA VAL A 14 -3.87 1.46 2.14
C VAL A 14 -3.22 0.83 3.35
N LEU A 15 -2.87 -0.44 3.21
CA LEU A 15 -2.09 -1.19 4.18
C LEU A 15 -0.67 -1.31 3.66
N VAL A 16 0.28 -0.85 4.48
CA VAL A 16 1.70 -1.10 4.25
C VAL A 16 2.02 -2.46 4.83
N GLN A 17 2.43 -3.38 3.97
CA GLN A 17 2.70 -4.76 4.34
C GLN A 17 4.16 -5.10 4.13
N ARG A 18 4.77 -5.75 5.12
CA ARG A 18 6.07 -6.40 4.98
C ARG A 18 5.87 -7.84 4.55
N LEU A 19 6.59 -8.27 3.52
CA LEU A 19 6.56 -9.66 3.09
C LEU A 19 7.55 -10.46 3.91
N THR A 20 7.05 -11.43 4.65
CA THR A 20 7.84 -12.36 5.46
C THR A 20 7.66 -13.78 4.93
N PRO A 21 8.49 -14.75 5.36
CA PRO A 21 8.32 -16.14 4.96
C PRO A 21 6.96 -16.74 5.34
N SER A 22 6.36 -16.30 6.45
CA SER A 22 5.02 -16.74 6.89
C SER A 22 3.87 -15.97 6.22
N GLY A 23 4.19 -15.00 5.35
CA GLY A 23 3.23 -14.22 4.58
C GLY A 23 3.34 -12.71 4.80
N PRO A 24 2.44 -11.92 4.20
CA PRO A 24 2.38 -10.48 4.37
C PRO A 24 1.91 -10.11 5.78
N THR A 25 2.68 -9.29 6.49
CA THR A 25 2.29 -8.70 7.78
C THR A 25 2.04 -7.22 7.60
N THR A 26 0.84 -6.74 7.97
CA THR A 26 0.55 -5.30 7.99
C THR A 26 1.39 -4.63 9.07
N VAL A 27 2.18 -3.64 8.67
CA VAL A 27 3.04 -2.84 9.56
C VAL A 27 2.52 -1.41 9.74
N LYS A 28 1.64 -0.94 8.85
CA LYS A 28 1.01 0.37 8.96
C LYS A 28 -0.31 0.44 8.21
N HIS A 29 -1.24 1.23 8.74
CA HIS A 29 -2.49 1.63 8.10
C HIS A 29 -2.38 3.12 7.75
N VAL A 30 -2.63 3.49 6.49
CA VAL A 30 -2.44 4.86 5.99
C VAL A 30 -3.69 5.32 5.26
N VAL A 31 -4.31 6.39 5.73
CA VAL A 31 -5.46 7.03 5.09
C VAL A 31 -4.96 8.03 4.05
N LEU A 32 -5.60 8.05 2.89
CA LEU A 32 -5.29 8.93 1.77
C LEU A 32 -5.98 10.28 1.96
N GLY A 33 -5.23 11.36 1.70
CA GLY A 33 -5.72 12.74 1.80
C GLY A 33 -6.54 13.17 0.59
N ALA A 34 -6.83 14.47 0.52
CA ALA A 34 -7.65 15.08 -0.54
C ALA A 34 -7.10 14.82 -1.96
N SER A 35 -5.77 14.75 -2.11
CA SER A 35 -5.06 14.42 -3.34
C SER A 35 -5.00 12.91 -3.64
N SER A 36 -5.77 12.08 -2.94
CA SER A 36 -5.70 10.60 -3.03
C SER A 36 -4.30 10.04 -2.75
N SER A 37 -3.47 10.79 -2.01
CA SER A 37 -2.09 10.44 -1.69
C SER A 37 -1.80 10.62 -0.21
N ALA A 38 -0.76 9.95 0.26
CA ALA A 38 -0.26 10.07 1.62
C ALA A 38 1.21 9.70 1.69
N THR A 39 1.96 10.40 2.53
CA THR A 39 3.33 10.06 2.89
C THR A 39 3.34 9.32 4.21
N PHE A 40 4.18 8.29 4.30
CA PHE A 40 4.33 7.53 5.54
C PHE A 40 5.77 7.11 5.77
N THR A 41 6.11 6.96 7.04
CA THR A 41 7.38 6.36 7.49
C THR A 41 7.10 5.02 8.16
N ILE A 42 7.96 4.03 7.88
CA ILE A 42 8.03 2.74 8.58
C ILE A 42 9.46 2.48 9.00
N ARG A 43 9.63 1.75 10.10
CA ARG A 43 10.95 1.25 10.50
C ARG A 43 11.20 -0.10 9.84
N LEU A 44 12.30 -0.21 9.12
CA LEU A 44 12.71 -1.46 8.48
C LEU A 44 13.63 -2.25 9.42
N PRO A 45 13.57 -3.59 9.38
CA PRO A 45 14.58 -4.42 10.02
C PRO A 45 15.95 -4.19 9.38
N ARG A 46 17.03 -4.55 10.10
CA ARG A 46 18.41 -4.36 9.63
C ARG A 46 18.79 -5.25 8.43
N HIS A 47 18.06 -6.34 8.22
CA HIS A 47 18.26 -7.23 7.07
C HIS A 47 17.33 -6.85 5.90
N ARG A 48 17.57 -7.44 4.72
CA ARG A 48 16.77 -7.21 3.51
C ARG A 48 15.27 -7.33 3.80
N ALA A 49 14.54 -6.25 3.57
CA ALA A 49 13.10 -6.18 3.74
C ALA A 49 12.41 -6.03 2.38
N ARG A 50 11.26 -6.66 2.24
CA ARG A 50 10.36 -6.50 1.09
C ARG A 50 9.07 -5.86 1.59
N VAL A 51 8.65 -4.77 0.96
CA VAL A 51 7.46 -4.02 1.37
C VAL A 51 6.56 -3.83 0.16
N ARG A 52 5.26 -3.94 0.39
CA ARG A 52 4.23 -3.60 -0.60
C ARG A 52 3.15 -2.74 0.03
N ILE A 53 2.42 -2.03 -0.82
CA ILE A 53 1.27 -1.23 -0.44
C ILE A 53 0.06 -1.84 -1.12
N VAL A 54 -0.99 -2.16 -0.36
CA VAL A 54 -2.21 -2.76 -0.89
C VAL A 54 -3.43 -1.98 -0.45
N MET A 55 -4.42 -1.82 -1.35
CA MET A 55 -5.74 -1.33 -0.99
C MET A 55 -6.68 -2.53 -0.80
N PRO A 56 -7.38 -2.64 0.34
CA PRO A 56 -8.43 -3.62 0.52
C PRO A 56 -9.53 -3.53 -0.54
N SER A 57 -9.99 -4.68 -1.05
CA SER A 57 -11.04 -4.72 -2.09
C SER A 57 -12.39 -4.18 -1.60
N SER A 58 -12.68 -4.26 -0.31
CA SER A 58 -13.92 -3.73 0.31
C SER A 58 -14.12 -2.23 0.13
N GLN A 59 -13.04 -1.49 -0.19
CA GLN A 59 -13.09 -0.06 -0.44
C GLN A 59 -12.57 0.31 -1.83
N ALA A 60 -12.08 -0.67 -2.58
CA ALA A 60 -11.69 -0.50 -3.96
C ALA A 60 -12.92 -0.57 -4.86
N ALA A 61 -12.87 0.11 -6.01
CA ALA A 61 -13.94 0.09 -6.98
C ALA A 61 -13.87 -1.17 -7.87
N PRO A 62 -14.97 -1.52 -8.58
CA PRO A 62 -14.94 -2.54 -9.62
C PRO A 62 -13.81 -2.31 -10.62
N GLY A 63 -13.15 -3.39 -11.06
CA GLY A 63 -11.96 -3.33 -11.91
C GLY A 63 -10.63 -3.23 -11.17
N TYR A 64 -10.64 -3.04 -9.83
CA TYR A 64 -9.42 -3.14 -9.04
C TYR A 64 -8.91 -4.58 -8.95
N ILE A 65 -7.66 -4.81 -9.31
CA ILE A 65 -7.02 -6.11 -9.19
C ILE A 65 -6.43 -6.24 -7.78
N SER A 66 -7.12 -6.99 -6.92
CA SER A 66 -6.68 -7.20 -5.55
C SER A 66 -5.37 -7.99 -5.48
N GLY A 67 -4.56 -7.72 -4.45
CA GLY A 67 -3.32 -8.45 -4.20
C GLY A 67 -2.13 -8.10 -5.11
N VAL A 68 -2.36 -7.36 -6.20
CA VAL A 68 -1.31 -6.88 -7.10
C VAL A 68 -0.79 -5.52 -6.64
N SER A 69 0.51 -5.44 -6.42
CA SER A 69 1.20 -4.20 -6.05
C SER A 69 2.69 -4.33 -6.36
N ASN A 70 3.33 -3.20 -6.63
CA ASN A 70 4.79 -3.16 -6.73
C ASN A 70 5.40 -3.48 -5.37
N VAL A 71 6.44 -4.30 -5.39
CA VAL A 71 7.19 -4.67 -4.18
C VAL A 71 8.50 -3.89 -4.17
N TRP A 72 8.63 -2.99 -3.20
CA TRP A 72 9.90 -2.34 -2.90
C TRP A 72 10.79 -3.28 -2.10
N LYS A 73 12.09 -3.27 -2.39
CA LYS A 73 13.11 -4.07 -1.70
C LYS A 73 14.15 -3.13 -1.12
N SER A 74 14.50 -3.30 0.15
CA SER A 74 15.63 -2.58 0.73
C SER A 74 16.95 -3.11 0.15
N SER A 75 17.85 -2.19 -0.15
CA SER A 75 19.21 -2.46 -0.65
C SER A 75 20.01 -3.31 0.32
#